data_AF-A0A2N4YQ36-F1
#
_entry.id   AF-A0A2N4YQ36-F1
#
_cell.length_a   1.000
_cell.length_b   1.000
_cell.length_c   1.000
_cell.angle_alpha   90.00
_cell.angle_beta   90.00
_cell.angle_gamma   90.00
#
_symmetry.space_group_name_H-M   'P 1'
#
loop_
_entity.id
_entity.type
_entity.pdbx_description
1 polymer ?
#
loop_
_entity_poly.entity_id
_entity_poly.type
_entity_poly.pdbx_seq_one_letter_code
_entity_poly.pdbx_strand_id
1 'polypeptide(L)'
;MMTDYILSPCSLAARGLSQLMVNAAKRPVELPVEGVSLRELTAVTRIVVFLPDDPLWMLTTLRQAARLLDQALQPLPMLILSRSPAIWLWQTLLYQVSHPDRLRNVHTAPADLSCTELADRLENAPRLERLASEAALLNDKRAAGLSHA
;
A
#
# COMPACT_ATOMS: atom_id res chain seq x y z
N MET A 1 4.80 6.90 -21.70
CA MET A 1 5.75 5.90 -21.17
C MET A 1 5.34 5.57 -19.75
N MET A 2 5.41 4.31 -19.35
CA MET A 2 4.99 3.85 -18.03
C MET A 2 5.97 4.27 -16.91
N THR A 3 5.46 4.64 -15.73
CA THR A 3 6.24 5.23 -14.62
C THR A 3 5.89 4.58 -13.28
N ASP A 4 6.91 4.20 -12.50
CA ASP A 4 6.80 3.77 -11.11
C ASP A 4 6.84 4.99 -10.17
N TYR A 5 6.01 4.99 -9.13
CA TYR A 5 5.94 6.06 -8.15
C TYR A 5 6.17 5.56 -6.73
N ILE A 6 6.73 6.40 -5.87
CA ILE A 6 6.91 6.13 -4.44
C ILE A 6 6.20 7.21 -3.63
N LEU A 7 5.27 6.82 -2.76
CA LEU A 7 4.62 7.71 -1.78
C LEU A 7 5.15 7.36 -0.39
N SER A 8 5.97 8.24 0.19
CA SER A 8 6.58 8.00 1.51
C SER A 8 6.80 9.32 2.25
N PRO A 9 6.41 9.41 3.53
CA PRO A 9 6.76 10.55 4.38
C PRO A 9 8.23 10.50 4.83
N CYS A 10 8.90 9.36 4.67
CA CYS A 10 10.29 9.14 5.03
C CYS A 10 11.19 9.14 3.78
N SER A 11 12.07 10.14 3.68
CA SER A 11 13.01 10.28 2.55
C SER A 11 14.03 9.13 2.48
N LEU A 12 14.42 8.57 3.62
CA LEU A 12 15.32 7.41 3.67
C LEU A 12 14.63 6.15 3.13
N ALA A 13 13.38 5.91 3.51
CA ALA A 13 12.59 4.79 2.98
C ALA A 13 12.36 4.98 1.47
N ALA A 14 12.02 6.19 1.03
CA ALA A 14 11.83 6.50 -0.39
C ALA A 14 13.11 6.23 -1.20
N ARG A 15 14.26 6.69 -0.71
CA ARG A 15 15.56 6.44 -1.34
C ARG A 15 15.92 4.96 -1.38
N GLY A 16 15.70 4.23 -0.29
CA GLY A 16 15.94 2.78 -0.22
C GLY A 16 15.08 2.01 -1.23
N LEU A 17 13.79 2.30 -1.27
CA LEU A 17 12.85 1.73 -2.25
C LEU A 17 13.24 2.10 -3.67
N SER A 18 13.67 3.35 -3.91
CA SER A 18 14.16 3.79 -5.20
C SER A 18 15.33 2.92 -5.68
N GLN A 19 16.28 2.57 -4.79
CA GLN A 19 17.39 1.66 -5.10
C GLN A 19 16.93 0.23 -5.42
N LEU A 20 15.97 -0.31 -4.65
CA LEU A 20 15.44 -1.66 -4.87
C LEU A 20 14.61 -1.77 -6.15
N MET A 21 13.95 -0.68 -6.54
CA MET A 21 13.11 -0.60 -7.73
C MET A 21 13.88 -0.19 -8.99
N VAL A 22 15.18 0.13 -8.89
CA VAL A 22 15.96 0.51 -10.09
C VAL A 22 15.98 -0.67 -11.04
N ASN A 23 15.22 -0.51 -12.12
CA ASN A 23 15.41 -1.30 -13.32
C ASN A 23 16.31 -0.49 -14.27
N ALA A 24 17.12 -1.17 -15.08
CA ALA A 24 18.19 -0.55 -15.89
C ALA A 24 17.74 0.63 -16.79
N ALA A 25 16.42 0.78 -17.00
CA ALA A 25 15.84 1.83 -17.83
C ALA A 25 15.40 3.11 -17.09
N LYS A 26 14.91 3.05 -15.82
CA LYS A 26 14.29 4.23 -15.16
C LYS A 26 14.29 4.17 -13.63
N ARG A 27 14.41 5.34 -13.01
CA ARG A 27 14.19 5.55 -11.57
C ARG A 27 12.72 5.88 -11.29
N PRO A 28 12.16 5.38 -10.18
CA PRO A 28 10.82 5.75 -9.76
C PRO A 28 10.76 7.23 -9.32
N VAL A 29 9.58 7.83 -9.45
CA VAL A 29 9.32 9.23 -9.06
C VAL A 29 8.78 9.28 -7.64
N GLU A 30 9.43 10.07 -6.78
CA GLU A 30 8.97 10.32 -5.41
C GLU A 30 7.80 11.32 -5.41
N LEU A 31 6.71 10.95 -4.75
CA LEU A 31 5.50 11.75 -4.58
C LEU A 31 5.50 12.37 -3.18
N PRO A 32 5.20 13.66 -3.03
CA PRO A 32 4.94 14.23 -1.72
C PRO A 32 3.70 13.59 -1.08
N VAL A 33 3.72 13.47 0.25
CA VAL A 33 2.60 12.91 1.01
C VAL A 33 1.39 13.85 1.06
N GLU A 34 1.62 15.14 0.82
CA GLU A 34 0.56 16.15 0.79
C GLU A 34 0.56 16.87 -0.56
N GLY A 35 -0.64 17.27 -1.00
CA GLY A 35 -0.81 18.12 -2.18
C GLY A 35 -0.72 17.42 -3.53
N VAL A 36 -0.36 16.13 -3.60
CA VAL A 36 -0.32 15.39 -4.87
C VAL A 36 -1.72 15.14 -5.42
N SER A 37 -1.89 15.40 -6.71
CA SER A 37 -3.10 15.07 -7.45
C SER A 37 -2.85 13.99 -8.50
N LEU A 38 -3.88 13.22 -8.86
CA LEU A 38 -3.76 12.22 -9.92
C LEU A 38 -3.37 12.80 -11.29
N ARG A 39 -3.60 14.11 -11.51
CA ARG A 39 -3.22 14.82 -12.74
C ARG A 39 -1.71 14.93 -12.92
N GLU A 40 -0.94 14.84 -11.84
CA GLU A 40 0.52 14.82 -11.86
C GLU A 40 1.09 13.44 -12.22
N LEU A 41 0.24 12.40 -12.24
CA LEU A 41 0.64 11.05 -12.57
C LEU A 41 0.49 10.80 -14.08
N THR A 42 1.52 10.23 -14.71
CA THR A 42 1.52 9.94 -16.15
C THR A 42 1.85 8.47 -16.38
N ALA A 43 0.88 7.75 -16.97
CA ALA A 43 0.98 6.32 -17.29
C ALA A 43 1.54 5.48 -16.12
N VAL A 44 0.82 5.46 -15.00
CA VAL A 44 1.20 4.74 -13.77
C VAL A 44 1.37 3.25 -14.04
N THR A 45 2.56 2.71 -13.76
CA THR A 45 2.81 1.27 -13.70
C THR A 45 2.36 0.73 -12.34
N ARG A 46 2.86 1.33 -11.26
CA ARG A 46 2.47 1.07 -9.87
C ARG A 46 2.86 2.24 -8.97
N ILE A 47 2.19 2.33 -7.83
CA ILE A 47 2.54 3.23 -6.74
C ILE A 47 2.95 2.38 -5.53
N VAL A 48 4.19 2.54 -5.06
CA VAL A 48 4.66 1.91 -3.83
C VAL A 48 4.49 2.91 -2.69
N VAL A 49 3.71 2.54 -1.68
CA VAL A 49 3.39 3.38 -0.52
C VAL A 49 4.12 2.80 0.69
N PHE A 50 4.95 3.60 1.35
CA PHE A 50 5.53 3.25 2.64
C PHE A 50 4.70 3.87 3.77
N LEU A 51 4.13 3.04 4.63
CA LEU A 51 3.41 3.48 5.82
C LEU A 51 4.32 3.34 7.06
N PRO A 52 4.73 4.47 7.67
CA PRO A 52 5.51 4.42 8.90
C PRO A 52 4.62 4.03 10.09
N ASP A 53 5.26 3.72 11.22
CA ASP A 53 4.57 3.43 12.48
C ASP A 53 4.09 4.67 13.21
N ASP A 54 4.67 5.84 12.90
CA ASP A 54 4.20 7.10 13.46
C ASP A 54 2.72 7.31 13.08
N PRO A 55 1.79 7.39 14.05
CA PRO A 55 0.36 7.36 13.73
C PRO A 55 -0.12 8.53 12.87
N LEU A 56 0.47 9.71 13.06
CA LEU A 56 0.13 10.89 12.27
C LEU A 56 0.53 10.66 10.82
N TRP A 57 1.79 10.30 10.57
CA TRP A 57 2.28 10.05 9.23
C TRP A 57 1.63 8.83 8.57
N MET A 58 1.32 7.79 9.34
CA MET A 58 0.59 6.61 8.85
C MET A 58 -0.77 7.01 8.28
N LEU A 59 -1.58 7.74 9.06
CA LEU A 59 -2.93 8.13 8.65
C LEU A 59 -2.91 9.17 7.53
N THR A 60 -1.99 10.13 7.56
CA THR A 60 -1.84 11.13 6.49
C THR A 60 -1.45 10.46 5.17
N THR A 61 -0.48 9.54 5.21
CA THR A 61 -0.05 8.81 4.01
C THR A 61 -1.14 7.90 3.47
N LEU A 62 -1.86 7.19 4.35
CA LEU A 62 -2.97 6.32 3.96
C LEU A 62 -4.13 7.12 3.35
N ARG A 63 -4.43 8.31 3.90
CA ARG A 63 -5.43 9.22 3.33
C ARG A 63 -5.03 9.72 1.95
N GLN A 64 -3.76 10.06 1.76
CA GLN A 64 -3.28 10.45 0.45
C GLN A 64 -3.34 9.29 -0.55
N ALA A 65 -2.95 8.08 -0.14
CA ALA A 65 -3.08 6.89 -0.97
C ALA A 65 -4.55 6.62 -1.38
N ALA A 66 -5.48 6.68 -0.43
CA ALA A 66 -6.91 6.54 -0.68
C ALA A 66 -7.44 7.60 -1.65
N ARG A 67 -7.02 8.87 -1.50
CA ARG A 67 -7.37 9.95 -2.44
C ARG A 67 -6.92 9.65 -3.86
N LEU A 68 -5.70 9.15 -4.06
CA LEU A 68 -5.21 8.77 -5.38
C LEU A 68 -6.03 7.61 -5.97
N LEU A 69 -6.35 6.60 -5.16
CA LEU A 69 -7.19 5.48 -5.56
C LEU A 69 -8.60 5.94 -5.98
N ASP A 70 -9.20 6.88 -5.24
CA ASP A 70 -10.57 7.33 -5.48
C ASP A 70 -10.68 8.28 -6.69
N GLN A 71 -9.64 9.08 -6.95
CA GLN A 71 -9.56 9.97 -8.12
C GLN A 71 -9.35 9.21 -9.44
N ALA A 72 -8.88 7.96 -9.39
CA ALA A 72 -8.53 7.21 -10.58
C ALA A 72 -9.78 6.69 -11.28
N LEU A 73 -9.87 6.83 -12.60
CA LEU A 73 -10.97 6.27 -13.38
C LEU A 73 -10.98 4.74 -13.34
N GLN A 74 -9.80 4.13 -13.32
CA GLN A 74 -9.58 2.69 -13.22
C GLN A 74 -8.77 2.39 -11.96
N PRO A 75 -9.01 1.24 -11.29
CA PRO A 75 -8.24 0.85 -10.11
C PRO A 75 -6.73 0.83 -10.34
N LEU A 76 -6.03 1.68 -9.58
CA LEU A 76 -4.58 1.86 -9.69
C LEU A 76 -3.83 0.67 -9.09
N PRO A 77 -2.77 0.18 -9.75
CA PRO A 77 -1.84 -0.75 -9.14
C PRO A 77 -1.10 -0.06 -7.98
N MET A 78 -1.30 -0.55 -6.76
CA MET A 78 -0.71 0.03 -5.56
C MET A 78 -0.19 -1.06 -4.64
N LEU A 79 1.01 -0.88 -4.10
CA LEU A 79 1.62 -1.75 -3.10
C LEU A 79 1.84 -0.96 -1.81
N ILE A 80 1.24 -1.40 -0.72
CA ILE A 80 1.42 -0.82 0.61
C ILE A 80 2.40 -1.64 1.43
N LEU A 81 3.54 -1.04 1.77
CA LEU A 81 4.53 -1.57 2.69
C LEU A 81 4.22 -1.05 4.09
N SER A 82 3.82 -1.94 5.00
CA SER A 82 3.37 -1.57 6.34
C SER A 82 3.54 -2.71 7.33
N ARG A 83 3.73 -2.38 8.61
CA ARG A 83 3.61 -3.35 9.72
C ARG A 83 2.18 -3.49 10.24
N SER A 84 1.25 -2.67 9.76
CA SER A 84 -0.14 -2.71 10.20
C SER A 84 -0.85 -3.98 9.72
N PRO A 85 -1.77 -4.55 10.52
CA PRO A 85 -2.53 -5.72 10.11
C PRO A 85 -3.30 -5.49 8.80
N ALA A 86 -3.29 -6.46 7.89
CA ALA A 86 -3.97 -6.38 6.59
C ALA A 86 -5.48 -6.07 6.75
N ILE A 87 -6.14 -6.67 7.75
CA ILE A 87 -7.56 -6.40 8.04
C ILE A 87 -7.81 -4.93 8.40
N TRP A 88 -6.90 -4.32 9.18
CA TRP A 88 -7.01 -2.91 9.57
C TRP A 88 -6.78 -2.00 8.36
N LEU A 89 -5.76 -2.28 7.54
CA LEU A 89 -5.50 -1.53 6.31
C LEU A 89 -6.69 -1.59 5.35
N TRP A 90 -7.26 -2.79 5.15
CA TRP A 90 -8.41 -3.00 4.28
C TRP A 90 -9.64 -2.21 4.74
N GLN A 91 -10.04 -2.35 6.01
CA GLN A 91 -11.17 -1.61 6.57
C GLN A 91 -10.95 -0.11 6.49
N THR A 92 -9.75 0.36 6.84
CA THR A 92 -9.43 1.78 6.85
C THR A 92 -9.44 2.38 5.44
N LEU A 93 -9.05 1.63 4.41
CA LEU A 93 -9.16 2.06 3.02
C LEU A 93 -10.61 2.06 2.53
N LEU A 94 -11.40 1.03 2.88
CA LEU A 94 -12.82 0.98 2.52
C LEU A 94 -13.61 2.19 3.03
N TYR A 95 -13.28 2.72 4.21
CA TYR A 95 -13.90 3.94 4.73
C TYR A 95 -13.43 5.23 4.06
N GLN A 96 -12.34 5.19 3.28
CA GLN A 96 -11.73 6.37 2.67
C GLN A 96 -11.93 6.47 1.16
N VAL A 97 -12.41 5.40 0.51
CA VAL A 97 -12.74 5.41 -0.92
C VAL A 97 -14.26 5.37 -1.12
N SER A 98 -14.72 6.03 -2.18
CA SER A 98 -16.14 6.10 -2.50
C SER A 98 -16.69 4.76 -3.04
N HIS A 99 -15.84 3.99 -3.71
CA HIS A 99 -16.20 2.69 -4.32
C HIS A 99 -15.17 1.61 -3.95
N PRO A 100 -15.59 0.46 -3.39
CA PRO A 100 -14.68 -0.63 -3.02
C PRO A 100 -13.83 -1.16 -4.19
N ASP A 101 -14.37 -1.14 -5.42
CA ASP A 101 -13.67 -1.58 -6.63
C ASP A 101 -12.35 -0.84 -6.88
N ARG A 102 -12.18 0.37 -6.33
CA ARG A 102 -10.92 1.12 -6.38
C ARG A 102 -9.77 0.35 -5.74
N LEU A 103 -10.05 -0.55 -4.80
CA LEU A 103 -9.05 -1.31 -4.05
C LEU A 103 -8.65 -2.63 -4.71
N ARG A 104 -9.26 -3.04 -5.84
CA ARG A 104 -9.04 -4.37 -6.45
C ARG A 104 -7.57 -4.69 -6.79
N ASN A 105 -6.77 -3.65 -7.04
CA ASN A 105 -5.36 -3.73 -7.42
C ASN A 105 -4.44 -3.21 -6.30
N VAL A 106 -4.92 -3.25 -5.04
CA VAL A 106 -4.12 -2.92 -3.86
C VAL A 106 -3.52 -4.20 -3.30
N HIS A 107 -2.20 -4.19 -3.19
CA HIS A 107 -1.37 -5.23 -2.63
C HIS A 107 -0.73 -4.74 -1.34
N THR A 108 -0.31 -5.67 -0.48
CA THR A 108 0.43 -5.31 0.74
C THR A 108 1.54 -6.29 1.04
N ALA A 109 2.62 -5.78 1.64
CA ALA A 109 3.66 -6.60 2.22
C ALA A 109 4.18 -5.97 3.53
N PRO A 110 4.74 -6.78 4.45
CA PRO A 110 5.42 -6.26 5.63
C PRO A 110 6.58 -5.32 5.25
N ALA A 111 6.75 -4.24 6.02
CA ALA A 111 7.80 -3.25 5.77
C ALA A 111 9.15 -3.62 6.42
N ASP A 112 9.16 -4.58 7.34
CA ASP A 112 10.29 -5.04 8.15
C ASP A 112 11.00 -6.28 7.58
N LEU A 113 10.76 -6.57 6.30
CA LEU A 113 11.44 -7.62 5.55
C LEU A 113 12.89 -7.27 5.23
N SER A 114 13.72 -8.29 4.97
CA SER A 114 15.06 -8.06 4.41
C SER A 114 14.98 -7.42 3.02
N CYS A 115 16.05 -6.76 2.57
CA CYS A 115 16.07 -6.14 1.23
C CYS A 115 15.78 -7.13 0.09
N THR A 116 16.22 -8.39 0.23
CA THR A 116 15.97 -9.44 -0.76
C THR A 116 14.49 -9.82 -0.81
N GLU A 117 13.86 -9.96 0.35
CA GLU A 117 12.42 -10.25 0.45
C GLU A 117 11.58 -9.04 0.01
N LEU A 118 11.99 -7.81 0.32
CA LEU A 118 11.35 -6.60 -0.18
C LEU A 118 11.41 -6.53 -1.71
N ALA A 119 12.55 -6.87 -2.32
CA ALA A 119 12.68 -6.92 -3.78
C ALA A 119 11.70 -7.92 -4.40
N ASP A 120 11.58 -9.13 -3.84
CA ASP A 120 10.56 -10.09 -4.29
C ASP A 120 9.14 -9.54 -4.12
N ARG A 121 8.83 -8.91 -2.97
CA ARG A 121 7.48 -8.37 -2.71
C ARG A 121 7.13 -7.17 -3.58
N LEU A 122 8.09 -6.40 -4.06
CA LEU A 122 7.83 -5.36 -5.05
C LEU A 122 7.20 -5.95 -6.33
N GLU A 123 7.53 -7.19 -6.68
CA GLU A 123 7.00 -7.89 -7.87
C GLU A 123 5.79 -8.79 -7.55
N ASN A 124 5.83 -9.50 -6.41
CA ASN A 124 4.94 -10.62 -6.11
C ASN A 124 4.11 -10.43 -4.83
N ALA A 125 3.82 -9.19 -4.42
CA ALA A 125 3.02 -8.95 -3.24
C ALA A 125 1.59 -9.53 -3.37
N PRO A 126 1.03 -10.10 -2.30
CA PRO A 126 -0.35 -10.56 -2.29
C PRO A 126 -1.36 -9.41 -2.26
N ARG A 127 -2.56 -9.65 -2.78
CA ARG A 127 -3.68 -8.70 -2.69
C ARG A 127 -4.09 -8.47 -1.24
N LEU A 128 -4.36 -7.21 -0.90
CA LEU A 128 -4.76 -6.80 0.44
C LEU A 128 -6.09 -7.43 0.86
N GLU A 129 -7.08 -7.46 -0.04
CA GLU A 129 -8.40 -8.08 0.20
C GLU A 129 -8.29 -9.55 0.63
N ARG A 130 -7.42 -10.31 -0.04
CA ARG A 130 -7.18 -11.73 0.26
C ARG A 130 -6.65 -11.88 1.68
N LEU A 131 -5.61 -11.12 2.02
CA LEU A 131 -5.00 -11.17 3.36
C LEU A 131 -5.95 -10.70 4.46
N ALA A 132 -6.78 -9.69 4.19
CA ALA A 132 -7.79 -9.22 5.13
C ALA A 132 -8.87 -10.26 5.39
N SER A 133 -9.34 -10.95 4.34
CA SER A 133 -10.33 -12.03 4.42
C SER A 133 -9.78 -13.23 5.19
N GLU A 134 -8.53 -13.63 4.93
CA GLU A 134 -7.84 -14.70 5.67
C GLU A 134 -7.70 -14.36 7.16
N ALA A 135 -7.34 -13.11 7.49
CA ALA A 135 -7.24 -12.64 8.87
C ALA A 135 -8.60 -12.62 9.60
N ALA A 136 -9.68 -12.23 8.91
CA ALA A 136 -11.03 -12.24 9.48
C ALA A 136 -11.47 -13.66 9.87
N LEU A 137 -11.27 -14.64 8.98
CA LEU A 137 -11.59 -16.04 9.24
C LEU A 137 -10.81 -16.63 10.43
N LEU A 138 -9.56 -16.21 10.62
CA LEU A 138 -8.74 -16.64 11.77
C LEU A 138 -9.24 -16.03 13.09
N ASN A 139 -9.69 -14.78 13.07
CA ASN A 139 -10.22 -14.11 14.25
C ASN A 139 -11.56 -14.71 14.69
N ASP A 140 -12.45 -15.05 13.75
CA ASP A 140 -13.72 -15.70 14.07
C ASP A 140 -13.51 -17.08 14.71
N LYS A 141 -12.54 -17.87 14.21
CA LYS A 141 -12.17 -19.16 14.79
C LYS A 141 -11.64 -19.04 16.22
N ARG A 142 -10.86 -17.99 16.52
CA ARG A 142 -10.35 -17.73 17.88
C ARG A 142 -11.45 -17.30 18.83
N ALA A 143 -12.41 -16.49 18.38
CA ALA A 143 -13.55 -16.07 19.19
C ALA A 143 -14.45 -17.26 19.56
N ALA A 144 -14.68 -18.20 18.63
CA ALA A 144 -15.48 -19.40 18.89
C ALA A 144 -14.88 -20.33 19.98
N GLY A 145 -13.56 -20.35 20.14
CA GLY A 145 -12.88 -21.15 21.17
C GLY A 145 -12.92 -20.57 22.59
N LEU A 146 -13.38 -19.32 22.75
CA LEU A 146 -13.46 -18.63 24.04
C LEU A 146 -14.89 -18.60 24.62
N SER A 147 -15.87 -19.14 23.88
CA SER A 147 -17.28 -19.21 24.30
C SER A 147 -17.62 -20.48 25.12
N HIS A 148 -16.62 -21.27 25.50
CA HIS A 148 -16.77 -22.44 26.37
C HIS A 148 -15.77 -22.37 27.53
N ALA A 149 -16.07 -21.54 28.52
CA ALA A 149 -15.46 -21.56 29.85
C ALA A 149 -16.52 -21.26 30.90
#